data_AF-X1JXK2-F1
#
_entry.id   AF-X1JXK2-F1
#
_cell.length_a   1.000
_cell.length_b   1.000
_cell.length_c   1.000
_cell.angle_alpha   90.00
_cell.angle_beta   90.00
_cell.angle_gamma   90.00
#
_symmetry.space_group_name_H-M   'P 1'
#
loop_
_entity.id
_entity.type
_entity.pdbx_description
1 polymer ?
#
loop_
_entity_poly.entity_id
_entity_poly.type
_entity_poly.pdbx_seq_one_letter_code
_entity_poly.pdbx_strand_id
1 'polypeptide(L)' 'HSMLLGKQMVEFWRDGQFVAGIYPHEDGMRLVSKYLDGVEHEAAMPPSIVIKFSK' A
#
# COMPACT_ATOMS: atom_id res chain seq x y z
N HIS A 1 1.09 20.54 -10.02
CA HIS A 1 0.50 19.20 -10.22
C HIS A 1 -0.54 19.02 -9.13
N SER A 2 -1.81 19.32 -9.39
CA SER A 2 -2.88 19.30 -8.40
C SER A 2 -3.46 17.88 -8.33
N MET A 3 -3.01 17.14 -7.33
CA MET A 3 -3.37 15.76 -7.09
C MET A 3 -4.49 15.71 -6.05
N LEU A 4 -5.63 15.08 -6.39
CA LEU A 4 -6.81 14.98 -5.52
C LEU A 4 -6.49 14.10 -4.30
N LEU A 5 -6.48 14.70 -3.10
CA LEU A 5 -6.31 14.00 -1.83
C LEU A 5 -7.32 12.85 -1.69
N GLY A 6 -6.83 11.66 -1.34
CA GLY A 6 -7.65 10.51 -0.95
C GLY A 6 -8.10 9.55 -2.06
N LYS A 7 -7.73 9.79 -3.34
CA LYS A 7 -8.08 8.87 -4.45
C LYS A 7 -6.89 8.37 -5.25
N GLN A 8 -5.68 8.72 -4.86
CA GLN A 8 -4.49 8.33 -5.59
C GLN A 8 -3.90 7.06 -5.02
N MET A 9 -3.75 6.08 -5.90
CA MET A 9 -3.06 4.83 -5.63
C MET A 9 -2.07 4.58 -6.76
N VAL A 10 -0.96 3.93 -6.41
CA VAL A 10 0.04 3.47 -7.37
C VAL A 10 0.16 1.98 -7.21
N GLU A 11 0.07 1.26 -8.32
CA GLU A 11 0.23 -0.18 -8.36
C GLU A 11 1.39 -0.54 -9.28
N PHE A 12 2.19 -1.51 -8.84
CA PHE A 12 3.23 -2.11 -9.65
C PHE A 12 2.78 -3.50 -10.10
N TRP A 13 2.76 -3.68 -11.41
CA TRP A 13 2.40 -4.92 -12.08
C TRP A 13 3.62 -5.42 -12.87
N ARG A 14 3.89 -6.73 -12.79
CA ARG A 14 4.96 -7.39 -13.55
C ARG A 14 4.37 -8.62 -14.24
N ASP A 15 4.59 -8.73 -15.54
CA ASP A 15 4.10 -9.85 -16.37
C ASP A 15 2.59 -10.11 -16.21
N GLY A 16 1.81 -9.04 -16.09
CA GLY A 16 0.35 -9.10 -15.90
C GLY A 16 -0.09 -9.47 -14.48
N GLN A 17 0.84 -9.61 -13.53
CA GLN A 17 0.53 -9.96 -12.15
C GLN A 17 0.76 -8.78 -11.20
N PHE A 18 -0.18 -8.57 -10.27
CA PHE A 18 -0.05 -7.59 -9.20
C PHE A 18 1.13 -7.97 -8.28
N VAL A 19 2.08 -7.06 -8.11
CA VAL A 19 3.24 -7.26 -7.24
C VAL A 19 3.04 -6.51 -5.94
N ALA A 20 2.80 -5.20 -6.02
CA ALA A 20 2.62 -4.33 -4.87
C ALA A 20 1.79 -3.09 -5.20
N GLY A 21 1.20 -2.46 -4.19
CA GLY A 21 0.44 -1.23 -4.34
C GLY A 21 0.50 -0.33 -3.11
N ILE A 22 0.34 0.97 -3.33
CA ILE A 22 0.26 1.99 -2.27
C ILE A 22 -1.10 2.66 -2.37
N TYR A 23 -1.86 2.60 -1.28
CA TYR A 23 -3.23 3.10 -1.20
C TYR A 23 -3.36 4.12 -0.05
N PRO A 24 -4.27 5.10 -0.18
CA PRO A 24 -4.61 5.97 0.93
C PRO A 24 -5.14 5.18 2.13
N HIS A 25 -4.77 5.60 3.33
CA HIS A 25 -5.28 5.05 4.59
C HIS A 25 -5.70 6.21 5.52
N GLU A 26 -6.68 6.00 6.38
CA GLU A 26 -7.17 7.04 7.31
C GLU A 26 -6.04 7.62 8.18
N ASP A 27 -5.12 6.77 8.61
CA ASP A 27 -3.96 7.11 9.43
C ASP A 27 -2.67 7.43 8.63
N GLY A 28 -2.69 7.36 7.29
CA GLY A 28 -1.49 7.54 6.46
C GLY A 28 -1.57 6.82 5.12
N MET A 29 -0.64 5.89 4.86
CA MET A 29 -0.58 5.14 3.59
C MET A 29 -0.47 3.64 3.85
N ARG A 30 -1.27 2.85 3.13
CA ARG A 30 -1.21 1.39 3.16
C ARG A 30 -0.33 0.88 2.03
N LEU A 31 0.70 0.11 2.37
CA LEU A 31 1.50 -0.66 1.43
C LEU A 31 0.95 -2.10 1.39
N VAL A 32 0.63 -2.61 0.21
CA VAL A 32 0.10 -3.97 0.01
C VAL A 32 1.05 -4.71 -0.92
N SER A 33 1.40 -5.95 -0.60
CA SER A 33 2.22 -6.79 -1.49
C SER A 33 2.03 -8.26 -1.16
N LYS A 34 1.95 -9.12 -2.17
CA LYS A 34 2.01 -10.58 -1.97
C LYS A 34 3.42 -11.10 -1.65
N TYR A 35 4.41 -10.24 -1.79
CA TYR A 35 5.82 -10.49 -1.49
C TYR A 35 6.31 -9.65 -0.31
N LEU A 36 5.39 -9.22 0.56
CA LEU A 36 5.75 -8.49 1.77
C LEU A 36 6.49 -9.46 2.70
N ASP A 37 7.72 -9.10 3.07
CA ASP A 37 8.60 -9.90 3.92
C ASP A 37 9.43 -8.97 4.83
N GLY A 38 9.89 -9.48 5.97
CA GLY A 38 10.74 -8.75 6.91
C GLY A 38 10.05 -7.64 7.71
N VAL A 39 8.71 -7.55 7.68
CA VAL A 39 7.92 -6.60 8.47
C VAL A 39 6.76 -7.31 9.16
N GLU A 40 6.47 -6.95 10.41
CA GLU A 40 5.26 -7.40 11.07
C GLU A 40 4.04 -6.76 10.39
N HIS A 41 3.05 -7.58 10.08
CA HIS A 41 1.82 -7.15 9.46
C HIS A 41 0.65 -7.97 10.01
N GLU A 42 -0.55 -7.40 9.95
CA GLU A 42 -1.76 -8.13 10.29
C GLU A 42 -2.00 -9.29 9.32
N ALA A 43 -2.78 -10.28 9.75
CA ALA A 43 -3.21 -11.39 8.91
C ALA A 43 -4.26 -10.93 7.89
N ALA A 44 -3.84 -10.13 6.91
CA ALA A 44 -4.62 -9.69 5.77
C ALA A 44 -4.16 -10.40 4.48
N MET A 45 -5.09 -10.59 3.52
CA MET A 45 -4.75 -11.05 2.18
C MET A 45 -5.16 -10.00 1.13
N PRO A 46 -4.22 -9.44 0.35
CA PRO A 46 -2.77 -9.63 0.46
C PRO A 46 -2.20 -9.01 1.75
N PRO A 47 -1.03 -9.46 2.24
CA PRO A 47 -0.33 -8.82 3.34
C PRO A 47 -0.18 -7.31 3.12
N SER A 48 -0.30 -6.54 4.21
CA SER A 48 -0.17 -5.09 4.13
C SER A 48 0.31 -4.46 5.42
N ILE A 49 1.03 -3.35 5.31
CA ILE A 49 1.41 -2.47 6.42
C ILE A 49 0.80 -1.09 6.23
N VAL A 50 0.54 -0.40 7.35
CA VAL A 50 0.13 1.00 7.34
C VAL A 50 1.29 1.85 7.86
N ILE A 51 1.84 2.69 6.99
CA ILE A 51 2.78 3.73 7.36
C ILE A 51 1.95 4.91 7.88
N LYS A 52 1.97 5.10 9.20
CA LYS A 52 1.30 6.23 9.83
C LYS A 52 2.12 7.49 9.65
N PHE A 53 1.48 8.59 9.26
CA PHE A 53 2.16 9.87 9.22
C PHE A 53 2.27 10.43 10.63
N SER A 54 3.46 10.90 11.00
CA SER A 54 3.63 11.70 12.21
C SER A 54 2.85 13.00 12.06
N LYS A 55 2.25 13.47 13.15
CA LYS A 55 1.78 14.87 13.23
C LYS A 55 2.95 15.84 13.15
#